data_AF-A0A850X4I6-F1
#
_entry.id   AF-A0A850X4I6-F1
#
_cell.length_a   1.000
_cell.length_b   1.000
_cell.length_c   1.000
_cell.angle_alpha   90.00
_cell.angle_beta   90.00
_cell.angle_gamma   90.00
#
_symmetry.space_group_name_H-M   'P 1'
#
loop_
_entity.id
_entity.type
_entity.pdbx_description
1 polymer ?
#
loop_
_entity_poly.entity_id
_entity_poly.type
_entity_poly.pdbx_seq_one_letter_code
_entity_poly.pdbx_strand_id
1 'polypeptide(L)'
;TEDEILLFEKEIKEFWIKFKSVCGPEQINQTLALRDSCKESIKALSEKWSKKLKEGDMMIDKIQQYNSEILQQNQRISENQERFTEIKSNLNQQEEQKKDLTESIQELKKELMKKKEIISSKNKAAKERLEQLCKSKLLFEERLGLEIRRIPNEQLQFIFRHIDHKDPDKPYMFTLSINEQGDYE
;
A
#
# COMPACT_ATOMS: atom_id res chain seq x y z
N THR A 1 18.29 119.21 -33.01
CA THR A 1 19.39 119.57 -33.94
C THR A 1 19.52 118.46 -34.97
N GLU A 2 19.85 118.75 -36.23
CA GLU A 2 19.96 117.74 -37.32
C GLU A 2 20.94 116.59 -36.96
N ASP A 3 21.92 116.88 -36.12
CA ASP A 3 22.87 115.91 -35.54
C ASP A 3 22.25 114.86 -34.59
N GLU A 4 21.17 115.18 -33.87
CA GLU A 4 20.49 114.22 -32.99
C GLU A 4 19.72 113.17 -33.80
N ILE A 5 19.20 113.56 -34.96
CA ILE A 5 18.50 112.68 -35.89
C ILE A 5 19.50 111.71 -36.54
N LEU A 6 20.68 112.21 -36.95
CA LEU A 6 21.76 111.37 -37.49
C LEU A 6 22.32 110.38 -36.46
N LEU A 7 22.45 110.81 -35.20
CA LEU A 7 22.87 109.92 -34.10
C LEU A 7 21.84 108.80 -33.88
N PHE A 8 20.55 109.14 -33.86
CA PHE A 8 19.46 108.18 -33.69
C PHE A 8 19.38 107.19 -34.87
N GLU A 9 19.57 107.63 -36.11
CA GLU A 9 19.63 106.73 -37.27
C GLU A 9 20.81 105.74 -37.20
N LYS A 10 21.96 106.19 -36.70
CA LYS A 10 23.13 105.34 -36.51
C LYS A 10 22.86 104.28 -35.44
N GLU A 11 22.29 104.67 -34.30
CA GLU A 11 21.91 103.75 -33.22
C GLU A 11 20.87 102.72 -33.68
N ILE A 12 19.88 103.13 -34.47
CA ILE A 12 18.91 102.21 -35.08
C ILE A 12 19.58 101.21 -36.02
N LYS A 13 20.53 101.66 -36.85
CA LYS A 13 21.27 100.76 -37.76
C LYS A 13 22.13 99.76 -36.99
N GLU A 14 22.85 100.22 -35.97
CA GLU A 14 23.65 99.34 -35.10
C GLU A 14 22.77 98.35 -34.33
N PHE A 15 21.62 98.80 -33.82
CA PHE A 15 20.62 97.94 -33.20
C PHE A 15 20.13 96.87 -34.18
N TRP A 16 19.77 97.24 -35.41
CA TRP A 16 19.30 96.28 -36.43
C TRP A 16 20.37 95.28 -36.86
N ILE A 17 21.63 95.71 -36.98
CA ILE A 17 22.76 94.82 -37.29
C ILE A 17 22.95 93.83 -36.14
N LYS A 18 22.97 94.30 -34.89
CA LYS A 18 23.12 93.47 -33.70
C LYS A 18 21.93 92.52 -33.55
N PHE A 19 20.72 93.01 -33.73
CA PHE A 19 19.49 92.21 -33.70
C PHE A 19 19.48 91.13 -34.79
N LYS A 20 19.88 91.44 -36.03
CA LYS A 20 19.99 90.43 -37.10
C LYS A 20 21.11 89.43 -36.86
N SER A 21 22.19 89.82 -36.18
CA SER A 21 23.28 88.89 -35.82
C SER A 21 22.86 87.91 -34.72
N VAL A 22 21.99 88.34 -33.80
CA VAL A 22 21.47 87.53 -32.68
C VAL A 22 20.25 86.71 -33.10
N CYS A 23 19.33 87.29 -33.86
CA CYS A 23 18.10 86.65 -34.35
C CYS A 23 18.22 86.19 -35.81
N GLY A 24 19.44 85.93 -36.27
CA GLY A 24 19.70 85.47 -37.62
C GLY A 24 19.06 84.10 -37.89
N PRO A 25 18.75 83.78 -39.15
CA PRO A 25 18.14 82.51 -39.54
C PRO A 25 18.95 81.29 -39.08
N GLU A 26 20.27 81.42 -38.96
CA GLU A 26 21.17 80.36 -38.47
C GLU A 26 20.92 79.98 -37.01
N GLN A 27 20.74 80.96 -36.10
CA GLN A 27 20.44 80.68 -34.69
C GLN A 27 19.05 80.09 -34.50
N ILE A 28 18.09 80.53 -35.33
CA ILE A 28 16.72 79.99 -35.36
C ILE A 28 16.76 78.52 -35.84
N ASN A 29 17.52 78.21 -36.89
CA ASN A 29 17.69 76.85 -37.40
C ASN A 29 18.37 75.92 -36.39
N GLN A 30 19.43 76.40 -35.70
CA GLN A 30 20.08 75.64 -34.63
C GLN A 30 19.12 75.35 -33.47
N THR A 31 18.30 76.32 -33.08
CA THR A 31 17.28 76.15 -32.02
C THR A 31 16.20 75.13 -32.44
N LEU A 32 15.78 75.15 -33.72
CA LEU A 32 14.84 74.17 -34.27
C LEU A 32 15.45 72.77 -34.32
N ALA A 33 16.71 72.64 -34.76
CA ALA A 33 17.41 71.36 -34.79
C ALA A 33 17.59 70.75 -33.39
N LEU A 34 17.93 71.57 -32.38
CA LEU A 34 18.01 71.13 -30.99
C LEU A 34 16.64 70.69 -30.45
N ARG A 35 15.57 71.42 -30.80
CA ARG A 35 14.20 71.04 -30.44
C ARG A 35 13.82 69.69 -31.04
N ASP A 36 14.09 69.48 -32.32
CA ASP A 36 13.76 68.24 -33.02
C ASP A 36 14.57 67.07 -32.47
N SER A 37 15.88 67.25 -32.23
CA SER A 37 16.74 66.26 -31.58
C SER A 37 16.28 65.92 -30.15
N CYS A 38 15.84 66.92 -29.38
CA CYS A 38 15.25 66.70 -28.05
C CYS A 38 13.96 65.88 -28.14
N LYS A 39 13.07 66.22 -29.09
CA LYS A 39 11.82 65.50 -29.33
C LYS A 39 12.06 64.04 -29.74
N GLU A 40 13.03 63.78 -30.62
CA GLU A 40 13.45 62.44 -31.02
C GLU A 40 14.02 61.66 -29.83
N SER A 41 14.86 62.30 -29.01
CA SER A 41 15.44 61.69 -27.81
C SER A 41 14.36 61.30 -26.79
N ILE A 42 13.38 62.17 -26.55
CA ILE A 42 12.23 61.90 -25.68
C ILE A 42 11.40 60.74 -26.24
N LYS A 43 11.15 60.73 -27.56
CA LYS A 43 10.41 59.64 -28.22
C LYS A 43 11.13 58.29 -28.08
N ALA A 44 12.43 58.25 -28.37
CA ALA A 44 13.25 57.05 -28.24
C ALA A 44 13.29 56.53 -26.79
N LEU A 45 13.40 57.44 -25.82
CA LEU A 45 13.36 57.10 -24.40
C LEU A 45 12.00 56.54 -23.99
N SER A 46 10.90 57.15 -24.46
CA SER A 46 9.54 56.68 -24.22
C SER A 46 9.31 55.27 -24.79
N GLU A 47 9.73 55.02 -26.03
CA GLU A 47 9.65 53.70 -26.66
C GLU A 47 10.46 52.65 -25.89
N LYS A 48 11.68 53.01 -25.45
CA LYS A 48 12.54 52.13 -24.64
C LYS A 48 11.88 51.77 -23.31
N TRP A 49 11.32 52.74 -22.60
CA TRP A 49 10.62 52.50 -21.33
C TRP A 49 9.33 51.71 -21.51
N SER A 50 8.56 51.97 -22.58
CA SER A 50 7.38 51.18 -22.92
C SER A 50 7.72 49.72 -23.18
N LYS A 51 8.82 49.45 -23.91
CA LYS A 51 9.32 48.09 -24.12
C LYS A 51 9.73 47.44 -22.79
N LYS A 52 10.46 48.16 -21.94
CA LYS A 52 10.89 47.66 -20.63
C LYS A 52 9.72 47.35 -19.70
N LEU A 53 8.66 48.17 -19.73
CA LEU A 53 7.45 47.93 -18.97
C LEU A 53 6.77 46.63 -19.42
N LYS A 54 6.59 46.44 -20.73
CA LYS A 54 6.02 45.19 -21.29
C LYS A 54 6.86 43.96 -20.95
N GLU A 55 8.19 44.07 -21.01
CA GLU A 55 9.09 42.99 -20.57
C GLU A 55 8.89 42.66 -19.09
N GLY A 56 8.69 43.67 -18.24
CA GLY A 56 8.38 43.51 -16.82
C GLY A 56 7.05 42.82 -16.59
N ASP A 57 5.99 43.25 -17.27
CA ASP A 57 4.65 42.63 -17.19
C ASP A 57 4.70 41.16 -17.59
N MET A 58 5.36 40.83 -18.70
CA MET A 58 5.56 39.43 -19.13
C MET A 58 6.34 38.59 -18.10
N MET A 59 7.27 39.21 -17.35
CA MET A 59 8.02 38.53 -16.31
C MET A 59 7.14 38.26 -15.09
N ILE A 60 6.28 39.21 -14.72
CA ILE A 60 5.30 39.05 -13.64
C ILE A 60 4.34 37.91 -13.97
N ASP A 61 3.79 37.87 -15.18
CA ASP A 61 2.88 36.81 -15.63
C ASP A 61 3.54 35.42 -15.53
N LYS A 62 4.80 35.30 -15.95
CA LYS A 62 5.56 34.04 -15.82
C LYS A 62 5.79 33.64 -14.37
N ILE A 63 6.11 34.60 -13.49
CA ILE A 63 6.28 34.33 -12.07
C ILE A 63 4.97 33.83 -11.46
N GLN A 64 3.84 34.44 -11.82
CA GLN A 64 2.52 34.00 -11.36
C GLN A 64 2.22 32.57 -11.84
N GLN A 65 2.50 32.27 -13.11
CA GLN A 65 2.33 30.93 -13.65
C GLN A 65 3.16 29.89 -12.87
N TYR A 66 4.46 30.13 -12.68
CA TYR A 66 5.32 29.22 -11.92
C TYR A 66 4.86 29.06 -10.47
N ASN A 67 4.40 30.13 -9.82
CA ASN A 67 3.86 30.03 -8.47
C ASN A 67 2.61 29.13 -8.42
N SER A 68 1.71 29.24 -9.40
CA SER A 68 0.55 28.36 -9.50
C SER A 68 0.96 26.89 -9.73
N GLU A 69 1.93 26.64 -10.60
CA GLU A 69 2.45 25.30 -10.86
C GLU A 69 3.11 24.70 -9.60
N ILE A 70 3.92 25.47 -8.87
CA ILE A 70 4.54 25.04 -7.61
C ILE A 70 3.47 24.70 -6.57
N LEU A 71 2.42 25.52 -6.46
CA LEU A 71 1.34 25.26 -5.51
C LEU A 71 0.60 23.95 -5.83
N GLN A 72 0.32 23.69 -7.10
CA GLN A 72 -0.27 22.42 -7.54
C GLN A 72 0.66 21.23 -7.27
N GLN A 73 1.96 21.38 -7.50
CA GLN A 73 2.93 20.31 -7.20
C GLN A 73 3.00 20.03 -5.70
N ASN A 74 3.04 21.07 -4.86
CA ASN A 74 3.05 20.91 -3.41
C ASN A 74 1.80 20.20 -2.90
N GLN A 75 0.63 20.50 -3.46
CA GLN A 75 -0.61 19.78 -3.13
C GLN A 75 -0.48 18.29 -3.47
N ARG A 76 -0.03 17.95 -4.69
CA ARG A 76 0.17 16.54 -5.10
C ARG A 76 1.19 15.82 -4.23
N ILE A 77 2.26 16.50 -3.80
CA ILE A 77 3.25 15.95 -2.89
C ILE A 77 2.61 15.62 -1.53
N SER A 78 1.81 16.54 -0.99
CA SER A 78 1.09 16.35 0.27
C SER A 78 0.12 15.17 0.20
N GLU A 79 -0.69 15.09 -0.86
CA GLU A 79 -1.63 13.98 -1.10
C GLU A 79 -0.88 12.64 -1.21
N ASN A 80 0.25 12.61 -1.93
CA ASN A 80 1.06 11.40 -2.02
C ASN A 80 1.68 11.01 -0.68
N GLN A 81 2.14 11.96 0.13
CA GLN A 81 2.68 11.67 1.47
C GLN A 81 1.64 11.04 2.39
N GLU A 82 0.39 11.52 2.34
CA GLU A 82 -0.72 10.93 3.09
C GLU A 82 -0.97 9.49 2.64
N ARG A 83 -1.06 9.26 1.32
CA ARG A 83 -1.23 7.91 0.75
C ARG A 83 -0.09 6.97 1.12
N PHE A 84 1.16 7.44 1.10
CA PHE A 84 2.30 6.63 1.53
C PHE A 84 2.22 6.27 3.01
N THR A 85 1.74 7.18 3.86
CA THR A 85 1.57 6.95 5.29
C THR A 85 0.49 5.89 5.53
N GLU A 86 -0.64 5.97 4.82
CA GLU A 86 -1.71 4.97 4.86
C GLU A 86 -1.23 3.59 4.42
N ILE A 87 -0.55 3.52 3.26
CA ILE A 87 0.02 2.26 2.75
C ILE A 87 0.99 1.65 3.76
N LYS A 88 1.85 2.46 4.38
CA LYS A 88 2.80 2.00 5.39
C LYS A 88 2.08 1.44 6.63
N SER A 89 1.02 2.10 7.09
CA SER A 89 0.20 1.62 8.21
C SER A 89 -0.43 0.25 7.88
N ASN A 90 -1.04 0.13 6.70
CA ASN A 90 -1.66 -1.11 6.24
C ASN A 90 -0.65 -2.25 6.13
N LEU A 91 0.55 -1.97 5.62
CA LEU A 91 1.62 -2.95 5.50
C LEU A 91 2.10 -3.45 6.87
N ASN A 92 2.26 -2.54 7.85
CA ASN A 92 2.63 -2.92 9.21
C ASN A 92 1.56 -3.82 9.85
N GLN A 93 0.27 -3.47 9.68
CA GLN A 93 -0.83 -4.28 10.19
C GLN A 93 -0.86 -5.67 9.55
N GLN A 94 -0.61 -5.78 8.24
CA GLN A 94 -0.54 -7.06 7.55
C GLN A 94 0.63 -7.92 8.02
N GLU A 95 1.80 -7.32 8.30
CA GLU A 95 2.95 -8.08 8.81
C GLU A 95 2.69 -8.61 10.23
N GLU A 96 2.00 -7.85 11.08
CA GLU A 96 1.57 -8.31 12.41
C GLU A 96 0.58 -9.48 12.30
N GLN A 97 -0.46 -9.35 11.47
CA GLN A 97 -1.41 -10.44 11.22
C GLN A 97 -0.73 -11.71 10.69
N LYS A 98 0.25 -11.56 9.79
CA LYS A 98 1.02 -12.67 9.26
C LYS A 98 1.84 -13.36 10.34
N LYS A 99 2.42 -12.60 11.27
CA LYS A 99 3.15 -13.15 12.42
C LYS A 99 2.21 -13.96 13.33
N ASP A 100 1.06 -13.41 13.68
CA ASP A 100 0.05 -14.09 14.52
C ASP A 100 -0.45 -15.40 13.88
N LEU A 101 -0.73 -15.37 12.57
CA LEU A 101 -1.13 -16.54 11.81
C LEU A 101 -0.02 -17.60 11.77
N THR A 102 1.23 -17.17 11.61
CA THR A 102 2.38 -18.08 11.61
C THR A 102 2.56 -18.76 12.96
N GLU A 103 2.44 -18.01 14.07
CA GLU A 103 2.49 -18.55 15.43
C GLU A 103 1.33 -19.55 15.66
N SER A 104 0.12 -19.18 15.26
CA SER A 104 -1.07 -20.06 15.35
C SER A 104 -0.87 -21.36 14.56
N ILE A 105 -0.33 -21.30 13.35
CA ILE A 105 -0.03 -22.49 12.53
C ILE A 105 1.01 -23.38 13.22
N GLN A 106 2.03 -22.80 13.83
CA GLN A 106 3.06 -23.57 14.54
C GLN A 106 2.47 -24.28 15.77
N GLU A 107 1.62 -23.62 16.54
CA GLU A 107 0.99 -24.24 17.71
C GLU A 107 0.04 -25.37 17.30
N LEU A 108 -0.81 -25.15 16.29
CA LEU A 108 -1.68 -26.19 15.75
C LEU A 108 -0.89 -27.40 15.23
N LYS A 109 0.27 -27.19 14.60
CA LYS A 109 1.15 -28.29 14.18
C LYS A 109 1.68 -29.09 15.37
N LYS A 110 2.09 -28.44 16.46
CA LYS A 110 2.54 -29.12 17.68
C LYS A 110 1.41 -29.92 18.32
N GLU A 111 0.22 -29.35 18.43
CA GLU A 111 -0.95 -30.05 18.96
C GLU A 111 -1.31 -31.28 18.14
N LEU A 112 -1.31 -31.14 16.81
CA LEU A 112 -1.60 -32.24 15.90
C LEU A 112 -0.58 -33.37 16.08
N MET A 113 0.71 -33.04 16.20
CA MET A 113 1.77 -34.03 16.44
C MET A 113 1.55 -34.77 17.77
N LYS A 114 1.26 -34.05 18.86
CA LYS A 114 0.94 -34.64 20.17
C LYS A 114 -0.26 -35.58 20.10
N LYS A 115 -1.35 -35.16 19.45
CA LYS A 115 -2.57 -35.99 19.28
C LYS A 115 -2.25 -37.26 18.49
N LYS A 116 -1.46 -37.15 17.42
CA LYS A 116 -1.05 -38.30 16.61
C LYS A 116 -0.21 -39.31 17.43
N GLU A 117 0.71 -38.82 18.25
CA GLU A 117 1.51 -39.66 19.13
C GLU A 117 0.66 -40.40 20.16
N ILE A 118 -0.30 -39.72 20.80
CA ILE A 118 -1.24 -40.33 21.74
C ILE A 118 -2.07 -41.43 21.06
N ILE A 119 -2.59 -41.18 19.87
CA ILE A 119 -3.37 -42.18 19.11
C ILE A 119 -2.50 -43.37 18.75
N SER A 120 -1.27 -43.14 18.30
CA SER A 120 -0.32 -44.20 17.97
C SER A 120 -0.02 -45.09 19.18
N SER A 121 0.26 -44.49 20.33
CA SER A 121 0.53 -45.21 21.58
C SER A 121 -0.70 -46.00 22.07
N LYS A 122 -1.89 -45.41 22.02
CA LYS A 122 -3.15 -46.10 22.37
C LYS A 122 -3.43 -47.29 21.43
N ASN A 123 -3.23 -47.11 20.13
CA ASN A 123 -3.43 -48.18 19.15
C ASN A 123 -2.44 -49.32 19.34
N LYS A 124 -1.17 -49.00 19.65
CA LYS A 124 -0.17 -50.01 19.97
C LYS A 124 -0.55 -50.82 21.21
N ALA A 125 -0.93 -50.14 22.30
CA ALA A 125 -1.37 -50.81 23.53
C ALA A 125 -2.64 -51.66 23.32
N ALA A 126 -3.60 -51.17 22.53
CA ALA A 126 -4.80 -51.92 22.19
C ALA A 126 -4.48 -53.18 21.35
N LYS A 127 -3.56 -53.06 20.39
CA LYS A 127 -3.11 -54.19 19.57
C LYS A 127 -2.39 -55.25 20.42
N GLU A 128 -1.47 -54.85 21.29
CA GLU A 128 -0.78 -55.77 22.21
C GLU A 128 -1.76 -56.49 23.14
N ARG A 129 -2.75 -55.75 23.70
CA ARG A 129 -3.81 -56.35 24.52
C ARG A 129 -4.65 -57.34 23.72
N LEU A 130 -5.01 -57.01 22.48
CA LEU A 130 -5.77 -57.90 21.62
C LEU A 130 -4.98 -59.17 21.29
N GLU A 131 -3.70 -59.05 20.93
CA GLU A 131 -2.83 -60.20 20.67
C GLU A 131 -2.72 -61.12 21.89
N GLN A 132 -2.61 -60.54 23.10
CA GLN A 132 -2.58 -61.31 24.34
C GLN A 132 -3.91 -62.04 24.58
N LEU A 133 -5.05 -61.37 24.37
CA LEU A 133 -6.37 -61.99 24.48
C LEU A 133 -6.57 -63.11 23.46
N CYS A 134 -6.10 -62.94 22.22
CA CYS A 134 -6.13 -63.98 21.19
C CYS A 134 -5.29 -65.20 21.57
N LYS A 135 -4.08 -64.99 22.12
CA LYS A 135 -3.24 -66.10 22.63
C LYS A 135 -3.93 -66.84 23.78
N SER A 136 -4.50 -66.12 24.73
CA SER A 136 -5.25 -66.72 25.84
C SER A 136 -6.46 -67.49 25.33
N LYS A 137 -7.22 -66.91 24.39
CA LYS A 137 -8.37 -67.57 23.75
C LYS A 137 -7.96 -68.91 23.13
N LEU A 138 -6.93 -68.90 22.28
CA LEU A 138 -6.41 -70.13 21.65
C LEU A 138 -6.00 -71.17 22.69
N LEU A 139 -5.30 -70.76 23.74
CA LEU A 139 -4.89 -71.68 24.81
C LEU A 139 -6.08 -72.29 25.56
N PHE A 140 -7.13 -71.50 25.84
CA PHE A 140 -8.36 -72.02 26.44
C PHE A 140 -9.09 -73.00 25.51
N GLU A 141 -9.20 -72.66 24.22
CA GLU A 141 -9.83 -73.51 23.22
C GLU A 141 -9.10 -74.85 23.07
N GLU A 142 -7.77 -74.84 23.00
CA GLU A 142 -6.95 -76.06 22.90
C GLU A 142 -7.00 -76.91 24.18
N ARG A 143 -6.93 -76.29 25.36
CA ARG A 143 -6.85 -77.02 26.65
C ARG A 143 -8.18 -77.57 27.11
N LEU A 144 -9.26 -76.82 26.90
CA LEU A 144 -10.60 -77.19 27.34
C LEU A 144 -11.41 -77.88 26.25
N GLY A 145 -10.97 -77.81 24.99
CA GLY A 145 -11.80 -78.21 23.85
C GLY A 145 -13.06 -77.34 23.74
N LEU A 146 -13.06 -76.13 24.30
CA LEU A 146 -14.23 -75.26 24.42
C LEU A 146 -14.00 -73.95 23.69
N GLU A 147 -14.85 -73.68 22.70
CA GLU A 147 -14.91 -72.40 22.01
C GLU A 147 -16.19 -71.63 22.40
N ILE A 148 -16.04 -70.34 22.70
CA ILE A 148 -17.16 -69.46 23.05
C ILE A 148 -17.23 -68.34 22.00
N ARG A 149 -18.39 -68.20 21.35
CA ARG A 149 -18.64 -67.19 20.32
C ARG A 149 -19.84 -66.34 20.68
N ARG A 150 -19.73 -65.03 20.46
CA ARG A 150 -20.92 -64.16 20.47
C ARG A 150 -21.63 -64.28 19.13
N ILE A 151 -22.91 -64.57 19.16
CA ILE A 151 -23.79 -64.62 17.98
C ILE A 151 -24.77 -63.42 18.02
N PRO A 152 -25.52 -63.13 16.94
CA PRO A 152 -26.52 -62.06 16.94
C PRO A 152 -27.54 -62.20 18.10
N ASN A 153 -28.20 -61.12 18.48
CA ASN A 153 -29.15 -61.04 19.60
C ASN A 153 -28.52 -61.25 20.99
N GLU A 154 -27.25 -60.83 21.17
CA GLU A 154 -26.52 -60.88 22.44
C GLU A 154 -26.35 -62.27 23.06
N GLN A 155 -26.57 -63.32 22.28
CA GLN A 155 -26.41 -64.70 22.70
C GLN A 155 -24.93 -65.14 22.64
N LEU A 156 -24.57 -66.04 23.55
CA LEU A 156 -23.29 -66.74 23.60
C LEU A 156 -23.48 -68.19 23.18
N GLN A 157 -22.75 -68.62 22.17
CA GLN A 157 -22.69 -70.03 21.76
C GLN A 157 -21.45 -70.67 22.37
N PHE A 158 -21.66 -71.78 23.07
CA PHE A 158 -20.62 -72.63 23.63
C PHE A 158 -20.47 -73.86 22.75
N ILE A 159 -19.24 -74.17 22.33
CA ILE A 159 -18.92 -75.25 21.40
C ILE A 159 -17.87 -76.14 22.06
N PHE A 160 -18.25 -77.34 22.46
CA PHE A 160 -17.37 -78.35 23.03
C PHE A 160 -16.89 -79.33 21.95
N ARG A 161 -15.63 -79.71 22.02
CA ARG A 161 -14.96 -80.74 21.22
C ARG A 161 -14.30 -81.75 22.17
N HIS A 162 -13.77 -82.84 21.65
CA HIS A 162 -13.14 -83.93 22.40
C HIS A 162 -14.07 -84.68 23.37
N ILE A 163 -15.39 -84.62 23.13
CA ILE A 163 -16.38 -85.40 23.91
C ILE A 163 -16.52 -86.81 23.33
N ASP A 164 -16.57 -86.96 22.01
CA ASP A 164 -16.67 -88.26 21.34
C ASP A 164 -15.28 -88.87 21.14
N HIS A 165 -15.01 -89.99 21.79
CA HIS A 165 -13.70 -90.65 21.70
C HIS A 165 -13.40 -91.22 20.30
N LYS A 166 -14.42 -91.39 19.45
CA LYS A 166 -14.26 -91.90 18.07
C LYS A 166 -14.03 -90.78 17.07
N ASP A 167 -14.49 -89.58 17.39
CA ASP A 167 -14.38 -88.38 16.55
C ASP A 167 -14.16 -87.15 17.44
N PRO A 168 -12.90 -86.88 17.85
CA PRO A 168 -12.58 -85.79 18.76
C PRO A 168 -12.96 -84.40 18.23
N ASP A 169 -13.08 -84.25 16.90
CA ASP A 169 -13.40 -82.97 16.28
C ASP A 169 -14.91 -82.67 16.24
N LYS A 170 -15.75 -83.67 16.56
CA LYS A 170 -17.21 -83.54 16.56
C LYS A 170 -17.68 -82.45 17.55
N PRO A 171 -18.39 -81.41 17.07
CA PRO A 171 -18.84 -80.31 17.92
C PRO A 171 -20.14 -80.65 18.66
N TYR A 172 -20.19 -80.30 19.95
CA TYR A 172 -21.38 -80.33 20.80
C TYR A 172 -21.65 -78.91 21.27
N MET A 173 -22.81 -78.36 20.94
CA MET A 173 -23.04 -76.92 21.10
C MET A 173 -24.34 -76.63 21.84
N PHE A 174 -24.33 -75.58 22.66
CA PHE A 174 -25.54 -74.95 23.16
C PHE A 174 -25.39 -73.43 23.11
N THR A 175 -26.51 -72.73 23.14
CA THR A 175 -26.57 -71.28 23.16
C THR A 175 -27.12 -70.83 24.51
N LEU A 176 -26.59 -69.73 25.03
CA LEU A 176 -26.99 -69.10 26.28
C LEU A 176 -27.29 -67.63 26.01
N SER A 177 -28.44 -67.16 26.45
CA SER A 177 -28.85 -65.77 26.50
C SER A 177 -28.95 -65.31 27.94
N ILE A 178 -28.88 -64.00 28.16
CA ILE A 178 -29.30 -63.38 29.41
C ILE A 178 -30.52 -62.52 29.06
N ASN A 179 -31.65 -62.76 29.73
CA ASN A 179 -32.86 -61.98 29.50
C ASN A 179 -32.83 -60.63 30.22
N GLU A 180 -33.86 -59.80 30.05
CA GLU A 180 -33.93 -58.45 30.65
C GLU A 180 -33.94 -58.49 32.19
N GLN A 181 -34.32 -59.61 32.79
CA GLN A 181 -34.32 -59.85 34.24
C GLN A 181 -32.96 -60.35 34.76
N GLY A 182 -32.01 -60.66 33.87
CA GLY A 182 -30.70 -61.19 34.21
C GLY A 182 -30.64 -62.70 34.36
N ASP A 183 -31.72 -63.42 34.01
CA ASP A 183 -31.80 -64.87 34.06
C ASP A 183 -31.26 -65.52 32.78
N TYR A 184 -30.77 -66.76 32.91
CA TYR A 184 -30.22 -67.55 31.81
C TYR A 184 -31.34 -68.22 31.00
N GLU A 185 -31.28 -68.07 29.66
CA GLU A 185 -32.19 -68.69 28.69
C GLU A 185 -31.45 -69.46 27.59
#